data_AF-A0AAR2LBM4-F1
#
_entry.id   AF-A0AAR2LBM4-F1
#
_cell.length_a   1.000
_cell.length_b   1.000
_cell.length_c   1.000
_cell.angle_alpha   90.00
_cell.angle_beta   90.00
_cell.angle_gamma   90.00
#
_symmetry.space_group_name_H-M   'P 1'
#
loop_
_entity.id
_entity.type
_entity.pdbx_description
1 polymer ?
#
loop_
_entity_poly.entity_id
_entity_poly.type
_entity_poly.pdbx_seq_one_letter_code
_entity_poly.pdbx_strand_id
1 'polypeptide(L)'
;IESFLDKLSLPVLTDQKEELDKPIFEEEIVDVITLLTTGKLPGPDGFTVEFYKMYCKELTPYLLNMYEESFANGSLPPTLSEALISLILKKGKDPHNCQSYRPISLINCDAKILDKVLAKRLDKVVETLVHPDQVGFIHQRNSTDNIRRFIDIMWHVQSDQ
;
A
#
# COMPACT_ATOMS: atom_id res chain seq x y z
N ILE A 1 -6.71 23.39 11.68
CA ILE A 1 -6.96 22.06 11.06
C ILE A 1 -7.77 21.21 12.02
N GLU A 2 -7.34 21.04 13.28
CA GLU A 2 -8.10 20.33 14.32
C GLU A 2 -9.54 20.83 14.46
N SER A 3 -9.76 22.14 14.63
CA SER A 3 -11.11 22.73 14.69
C SER A 3 -12.00 22.53 13.46
N PHE A 4 -11.42 22.13 12.33
CA PHE A 4 -12.16 21.73 11.13
C PHE A 4 -12.45 20.22 11.14
N LEU A 5 -11.46 19.39 11.50
CA LEU A 5 -11.61 17.95 11.63
C LEU A 5 -12.62 17.56 12.72
N ASP A 6 -12.63 18.28 13.85
CA ASP A 6 -13.56 18.04 14.97
C ASP A 6 -15.03 18.29 14.60
N LYS A 7 -15.28 19.04 13.51
CA LYS A 7 -16.63 19.30 13.00
C LYS A 7 -17.12 18.21 12.04
N LEU A 8 -16.22 17.33 11.58
CA LEU A 8 -16.56 16.27 10.65
C LEU A 8 -16.93 15.01 11.43
N SER A 9 -18.09 14.43 11.10
CA SER A 9 -18.41 13.07 11.54
C SER A 9 -17.70 12.08 10.62
N LEU A 10 -16.46 11.75 10.96
CA LEU A 10 -15.69 10.74 10.24
C LEU A 10 -16.08 9.33 10.72
N PRO A 11 -16.13 8.33 9.83
CA PRO A 11 -16.33 6.95 10.23
C PRO A 11 -15.17 6.49 11.13
N VAL A 12 -15.50 5.79 12.21
CA VAL A 12 -14.54 5.29 13.20
C VAL A 12 -14.68 3.78 13.32
N LEU A 13 -13.56 3.07 13.33
CA LEU A 13 -13.53 1.64 13.62
C LEU A 13 -13.83 1.40 15.09
N THR A 14 -14.79 0.54 15.39
CA THR A 14 -15.03 0.02 16.74
C THR A 14 -14.27 -1.31 16.90
N ASP A 15 -14.96 -2.44 16.88
CA ASP A 15 -14.42 -3.78 17.18
C ASP A 15 -13.32 -4.21 16.19
N GLN A 16 -13.37 -3.70 14.96
CA GLN A 16 -12.38 -3.96 13.92
C GLN A 16 -11.00 -3.39 14.24
N LYS A 17 -10.92 -2.39 15.14
CA LYS A 17 -9.64 -1.82 15.56
C LYS A 17 -8.78 -2.86 16.29
N GLU A 18 -9.38 -3.58 17.23
CA GLU A 18 -8.67 -4.60 18.01
C GLU A 18 -8.13 -5.72 17.12
N GLU A 19 -8.86 -6.07 16.05
CA GLU A 19 -8.41 -7.04 15.06
C GLU A 19 -7.19 -6.58 14.25
N LEU A 20 -7.11 -5.29 13.92
CA LEU A 20 -5.98 -4.72 13.18
C LEU A 20 -4.72 -4.61 14.04
N ASP A 21 -4.90 -4.32 15.34
CA ASP A 21 -3.84 -4.13 16.32
C ASP A 21 -3.24 -5.45 16.86
N LYS A 22 -3.75 -6.62 16.43
CA LYS A 22 -3.18 -7.92 16.80
C LYS A 22 -1.72 -8.05 16.37
N PRO A 23 -0.89 -8.85 17.06
CA PRO A 23 0.45 -9.17 16.59
C PRO A 23 0.46 -9.74 15.16
N ILE A 24 1.54 -9.50 14.41
CA ILE A 24 1.76 -10.14 13.10
C ILE A 24 2.06 -11.62 13.34
N PHE A 25 1.52 -12.51 12.51
CA PHE A 25 1.81 -13.93 12.57
C PHE A 25 2.70 -14.39 11.41
N GLU A 26 3.46 -15.47 11.60
CA GLU A 26 4.33 -16.05 10.57
C GLU A 26 3.55 -16.40 9.29
N GLU A 27 2.32 -16.90 9.43
CA GLU A 27 1.46 -17.27 8.32
C GLU A 27 1.16 -16.09 7.40
N GLU A 28 0.99 -14.88 7.96
CA GLU A 28 0.74 -13.68 7.16
C GLU A 28 1.96 -13.30 6.32
N ILE A 29 3.16 -13.48 6.88
CA ILE A 29 4.43 -13.23 6.18
C ILE A 29 4.61 -14.25 5.06
N VAL A 30 4.40 -15.54 5.34
CA VAL A 30 4.48 -16.62 4.34
C VAL A 30 3.48 -16.39 3.21
N ASP A 31 2.23 -16.07 3.55
CA ASP A 31 1.19 -15.75 2.58
C ASP A 31 1.57 -14.56 1.70
N VAL A 32 2.16 -13.52 2.27
CA VAL A 32 2.63 -12.36 1.49
C VAL A 32 3.78 -12.74 0.57
N ILE A 33 4.80 -13.43 1.08
CA ILE A 33 5.96 -13.85 0.28
C ILE A 33 5.52 -14.67 -0.92
N THR A 34 4.58 -15.60 -0.75
CA THR A 34 4.07 -16.43 -1.86
C THR A 34 3.36 -15.60 -2.93
N LEU A 35 2.60 -14.57 -2.53
CA LEU A 35 1.84 -13.68 -3.41
C LEU A 35 2.69 -12.63 -4.13
N LEU A 36 3.90 -12.32 -3.65
CA LEU A 36 4.77 -11.32 -4.28
C LEU A 36 5.13 -11.72 -5.72
N THR A 37 5.14 -10.75 -6.63
CA THR A 37 5.48 -10.97 -8.04
C THR A 37 7.01 -11.04 -8.22
N THR A 38 7.48 -12.06 -8.93
CA THR A 38 8.89 -12.26 -9.29
C THR A 38 9.29 -11.39 -10.51
N GLY A 39 10.59 -11.32 -10.80
CA GLY A 39 11.15 -10.55 -11.92
C GLY A 39 11.17 -9.04 -11.71
N LYS A 40 11.09 -8.59 -10.44
CA LYS A 40 11.21 -7.18 -10.06
C LYS A 40 12.62 -6.88 -9.57
N LEU A 41 13.06 -5.64 -9.76
CA LEU A 41 14.36 -5.19 -9.25
C LEU A 41 14.35 -5.15 -7.71
N PRO A 42 15.46 -5.55 -7.07
CA PRO A 42 15.62 -5.45 -5.62
C PRO A 42 15.77 -3.99 -5.18
N GLY A 43 15.76 -3.77 -3.87
CA GLY A 43 16.16 -2.50 -3.28
C GLY A 43 17.69 -2.36 -3.21
N PRO A 44 18.19 -1.36 -2.45
CA PRO A 44 19.61 -1.15 -2.19
C PRO A 44 20.38 -2.39 -1.68
N ASP A 45 19.72 -3.30 -0.97
CA ASP A 45 20.34 -4.51 -0.40
C ASP A 45 20.66 -5.61 -1.44
N GLY A 46 20.06 -5.53 -2.64
CA GLY A 46 20.21 -6.51 -3.70
C GLY A 46 19.38 -7.79 -3.53
N PHE A 47 18.60 -7.96 -2.45
CA PHE A 47 17.80 -9.16 -2.24
C PHE A 47 16.48 -9.09 -3.02
N THR A 48 16.29 -10.04 -3.93
CA THR A 48 15.10 -10.09 -4.78
C THR A 48 13.95 -10.85 -4.14
N VAL A 49 12.74 -10.73 -4.68
CA VAL A 49 11.58 -11.50 -4.22
C VAL A 49 11.85 -13.02 -4.30
N GLU A 50 12.58 -13.49 -5.31
CA GLU A 50 12.95 -14.89 -5.47
C GLU A 50 13.80 -15.41 -4.31
N PHE A 51 14.69 -14.58 -3.76
CA PHE A 51 15.47 -14.92 -2.57
C PHE A 51 14.55 -15.20 -1.38
N TYR A 52 13.59 -14.31 -1.10
CA TYR A 52 12.62 -14.51 -0.02
C TYR A 52 11.70 -15.70 -0.27
N LYS A 53 11.29 -15.95 -1.53
CA LYS A 53 10.51 -17.14 -1.87
C LYS A 53 11.30 -18.44 -1.67
N MET A 54 12.60 -18.44 -2.02
CA MET A 54 13.47 -19.61 -1.90
C MET A 54 13.75 -19.97 -0.44
N TYR A 55 14.02 -18.98 0.40
CA TYR A 55 14.37 -19.16 1.82
C TYR A 55 13.22 -18.75 2.75
N CYS A 56 11.98 -18.89 2.29
CA CYS A 56 10.81 -18.36 3.00
C CYS A 56 10.71 -18.94 4.42
N LYS A 57 10.93 -20.25 4.58
CA LYS A 57 10.81 -20.92 5.87
C LYS A 57 11.90 -20.48 6.84
N GLU A 58 13.11 -20.32 6.34
CA GLU A 58 14.27 -19.94 7.12
C GLU A 58 14.23 -18.47 7.54
N LEU A 59 13.74 -17.58 6.66
CA LEU A 59 13.72 -16.13 6.90
C LEU A 59 12.50 -15.66 7.71
N THR A 60 11.37 -16.35 7.63
CA THR A 60 10.12 -15.90 8.26
C THR A 60 10.26 -15.59 9.77
N PRO A 61 10.90 -16.45 10.59
CA PRO A 61 11.04 -16.16 12.03
C PRO A 61 11.87 -14.91 12.30
N TYR A 62 12.91 -14.65 11.48
CA TYR A 62 13.75 -13.46 11.62
C TYR A 62 13.01 -12.19 11.19
N LEU A 63 12.24 -12.27 10.11
CA LEU A 63 11.40 -11.17 9.65
C LEU A 63 10.35 -10.82 10.71
N LEU A 64 9.67 -11.83 11.27
CA LEU A 64 8.68 -11.63 12.32
C LEU A 64 9.29 -10.92 13.53
N ASN A 65 10.39 -11.44 14.06
CA ASN A 65 11.07 -10.84 15.21
C ASN A 65 11.46 -9.37 14.94
N MET A 66 12.00 -9.08 13.76
CA MET A 66 12.35 -7.71 13.37
C MET A 66 11.13 -6.79 13.26
N TYR A 67 9.99 -7.27 12.75
CA TYR A 67 8.75 -6.49 12.70
C TYR A 67 8.14 -6.27 14.09
N GLU A 68 8.16 -7.28 14.97
CA GLU A 68 7.70 -7.18 16.35
C GLU A 68 8.54 -6.17 17.15
N GLU A 69 9.87 -6.24 17.03
CA GLU A 69 10.77 -5.27 17.63
C GLU A 69 10.49 -3.85 17.12
N SER A 70 10.28 -3.71 15.81
CA SER A 70 9.96 -2.42 15.19
C SER A 70 8.67 -1.82 15.75
N PHE A 71 7.65 -2.65 15.95
CA PHE A 71 6.37 -2.24 16.52
C PHE A 71 6.51 -1.87 18.00
N ALA A 72 7.22 -2.67 18.79
CA ALA A 72 7.44 -2.42 20.21
C ALA A 72 8.25 -1.14 20.46
N ASN A 73 9.26 -0.87 19.62
CA ASN A 73 10.11 0.32 19.72
C ASN A 73 9.54 1.56 19.02
N GLY A 74 8.50 1.41 18.19
CA GLY A 74 7.92 2.49 17.40
C GLY A 74 8.84 3.04 16.31
N SER A 75 9.81 2.24 15.84
CA SER A 75 10.76 2.65 14.80
C SER A 75 11.17 1.47 13.92
N LEU A 76 11.35 1.71 12.62
CA LEU A 76 11.86 0.71 11.69
C LEU A 76 13.39 0.70 11.70
N PRO A 77 14.04 -0.44 11.38
CA PRO A 77 15.45 -0.45 11.07
C PRO A 77 15.76 0.54 9.94
N PRO A 78 16.90 1.25 9.98
CA PRO A 78 17.22 2.25 8.97
C PRO A 78 17.15 1.73 7.53
N THR A 79 17.57 0.48 7.30
CA THR A 79 17.57 -0.17 5.99
C THR A 79 16.17 -0.37 5.40
N LEU A 80 15.12 -0.50 6.22
CA LEU A 80 13.74 -0.60 5.73
C LEU A 80 13.20 0.75 5.23
N SER A 81 13.86 1.85 5.58
CA SER A 81 13.53 3.20 5.12
C SER A 81 14.40 3.67 3.94
N GLU A 82 15.34 2.83 3.47
CA GLU A 82 16.21 3.16 2.35
C GLU A 82 15.55 2.83 1.01
N ALA A 83 15.82 3.68 0.01
CA ALA A 83 15.34 3.49 -1.35
C ALA A 83 16.39 3.93 -2.37
N LEU A 84 16.55 3.15 -3.43
CA LEU A 84 17.28 3.57 -4.63
C LEU A 84 16.30 4.31 -5.56
N ILE A 85 16.56 5.59 -5.83
CA ILE A 85 15.73 6.39 -6.74
C ILE A 85 16.21 6.17 -8.18
N SER A 86 15.34 5.59 -9.00
CA SER A 86 15.55 5.41 -10.44
C SER A 86 14.63 6.34 -11.25
N LEU A 87 15.12 6.90 -12.35
CA LEU A 87 14.37 7.83 -13.19
C LEU A 87 13.87 7.13 -14.46
N ILE A 88 12.56 7.15 -14.70
CA ILE A 88 11.96 6.65 -15.94
C ILE A 88 11.46 7.80 -16.81
N LEU A 89 11.96 7.90 -18.05
CA LEU A 89 11.50 8.87 -19.02
C LEU A 89 10.04 8.60 -19.43
N LYS A 90 9.17 9.62 -19.34
CA LYS A 90 7.80 9.55 -19.83
C LYS A 90 7.81 9.42 -21.36
N LYS A 91 7.01 8.48 -21.88
CA LYS A 91 6.88 8.23 -23.32
C LYS A 91 6.57 9.54 -24.08
N GLY A 92 7.38 9.84 -25.10
CA GLY A 92 7.17 11.00 -25.99
C GLY A 92 7.51 12.37 -25.37
N LYS A 93 8.23 12.41 -24.26
CA LYS A 93 8.69 13.66 -23.63
C LYS A 93 10.18 13.89 -23.90
N ASP A 94 10.58 15.16 -23.87
CA ASP A 94 11.96 15.60 -24.13
C ASP A 94 12.92 15.09 -23.04
N PRO A 95 13.96 14.30 -23.37
CA PRO A 95 14.92 13.78 -22.39
C PRO A 95 15.79 14.86 -21.74
N HIS A 96 15.86 16.07 -22.30
CA HIS A 96 16.61 17.18 -21.72
C HIS A 96 15.82 17.98 -20.67
N ASN A 97 14.52 17.73 -20.54
CA ASN A 97 13.68 18.35 -19.52
C ASN A 97 13.52 17.43 -18.30
N CYS A 98 13.91 17.91 -17.12
CA CYS A 98 13.81 17.17 -15.86
C CYS A 98 12.36 16.72 -15.54
N GLN A 99 11.34 17.53 -15.87
CA GLN A 99 9.92 17.18 -15.66
C GLN A 99 9.44 16.00 -16.52
N SER A 100 10.22 15.60 -17.52
CA SER A 100 9.93 14.44 -18.38
C SER A 100 10.15 13.11 -17.65
N TYR A 101 10.83 13.10 -16.51
CA TYR A 101 11.12 11.86 -15.78
C TYR A 101 10.10 11.61 -14.66
N ARG A 102 9.89 10.33 -14.34
CA ARG A 102 9.18 9.87 -13.15
C ARG A 102 10.20 9.24 -12.21
N PRO A 103 10.39 9.77 -10.98
CA PRO A 103 11.18 9.06 -9.99
C PRO A 103 10.42 7.82 -9.52
N ILE A 104 11.14 6.70 -9.38
CA ILE A 104 10.65 5.45 -8.82
C ILE A 104 11.58 5.06 -7.69
N SER A 105 11.01 4.89 -6.51
CA SER A 105 11.71 4.37 -5.34
C SER A 105 11.75 2.85 -5.40
N LEU A 106 12.95 2.29 -5.50
CA LEU A 106 13.20 0.86 -5.33
C LEU A 106 13.55 0.62 -3.86
N ILE A 107 12.57 0.17 -3.08
CA ILE A 107 12.77 -0.20 -1.66
C ILE A 107 13.11 -1.70 -1.53
N ASN A 108 13.72 -2.06 -0.41
CA ASN A 108 14.07 -3.45 -0.08
C ASN A 108 12.81 -4.34 0.01
N CYS A 109 12.98 -5.63 -0.25
CA CYS A 109 11.84 -6.55 -0.33
C CYS A 109 11.25 -6.89 1.05
N ASP A 110 12.06 -6.88 2.10
CA ASP A 110 11.61 -6.99 3.50
C ASP A 110 10.65 -5.86 3.90
N ALA A 111 10.90 -4.62 3.48
CA ALA A 111 9.97 -3.51 3.67
C ALA A 111 8.65 -3.75 2.90
N LYS A 112 8.74 -4.20 1.64
CA LYS A 112 7.53 -4.53 0.82
C LYS A 112 6.69 -5.65 1.44
N ILE A 113 7.34 -6.62 2.09
CA ILE A 113 6.64 -7.71 2.79
C ILE A 113 5.81 -7.12 3.93
N LEU A 114 6.41 -6.29 4.79
CA LEU A 114 5.70 -5.63 5.89
C LEU A 114 4.54 -4.76 5.37
N ASP A 115 4.81 -3.90 4.39
CA ASP A 115 3.80 -3.04 3.76
C ASP A 115 2.60 -3.86 3.26
N LYS A 116 2.87 -5.01 2.64
CA LYS A 116 1.84 -5.87 2.08
C LYS A 116 1.06 -6.62 3.17
N VAL A 117 1.69 -7.04 4.26
CA VAL A 117 1.01 -7.60 5.44
C VAL A 117 0.02 -6.57 6.00
N LEU A 118 0.49 -5.36 6.27
CA LEU A 118 -0.34 -4.27 6.82
C LEU A 118 -1.46 -3.87 5.84
N ALA A 119 -1.15 -3.76 4.55
CA ALA A 119 -2.15 -3.46 3.53
C ALA A 119 -3.24 -4.53 3.46
N LYS A 120 -2.91 -5.83 3.57
CA LYS A 120 -3.91 -6.91 3.58
C LYS A 120 -4.82 -6.86 4.81
N ARG A 121 -4.31 -6.39 5.95
CA ARG A 121 -5.12 -6.17 7.15
C ARG A 121 -6.08 -5.00 6.94
N LEU A 122 -5.57 -3.86 6.46
CA LEU A 122 -6.37 -2.66 6.19
C LEU A 122 -7.44 -2.87 5.12
N ASP A 123 -7.15 -3.68 4.09
CA ASP A 123 -8.09 -3.95 2.99
C ASP A 123 -9.43 -4.53 3.49
N LYS A 124 -9.43 -5.21 4.65
CA LYS A 124 -10.65 -5.77 5.28
C LYS A 124 -11.62 -4.70 5.78
N VAL A 125 -11.15 -3.47 6.01
CA VAL A 125 -11.94 -2.40 6.65
C VAL A 125 -11.98 -1.11 5.83
N VAL A 126 -11.03 -0.90 4.92
CA VAL A 126 -10.86 0.40 4.25
C VAL A 126 -12.12 0.82 3.49
N GLU A 127 -12.87 -0.13 2.94
CA GLU A 127 -14.10 0.13 2.20
C GLU A 127 -15.18 0.80 3.06
N THR A 128 -15.26 0.48 4.36
CA THR A 128 -16.25 1.06 5.28
C THR A 128 -15.86 2.46 5.75
N LEU A 129 -14.57 2.79 5.66
CA LEU A 129 -14.02 4.07 6.11
C LEU A 129 -13.97 5.12 5.01
N VAL A 130 -13.79 4.71 3.75
CA VAL A 130 -13.61 5.62 2.62
C VAL A 130 -14.90 5.85 1.85
N HIS A 131 -15.23 7.12 1.61
CA HIS A 131 -16.41 7.54 0.87
C HIS A 131 -16.52 6.81 -0.48
N PRO A 132 -17.72 6.42 -0.96
CA PRO A 132 -17.89 5.71 -2.23
C PRO A 132 -17.38 6.43 -3.48
N ASP A 133 -17.06 7.72 -3.41
CA ASP A 133 -16.42 8.46 -4.52
C ASP A 133 -14.91 8.16 -4.65
N GLN A 134 -14.29 7.63 -3.58
CA GLN A 134 -12.90 7.19 -3.62
C GLN A 134 -12.85 5.78 -4.22
N VAL A 135 -12.59 5.70 -5.52
CA VAL A 135 -12.54 4.42 -6.26
C VAL A 135 -11.12 3.90 -6.48
N GLY A 136 -10.11 4.76 -6.32
CA GLY A 136 -8.71 4.38 -6.51
C GLY A 136 -8.21 3.49 -5.37
N PHE A 137 -7.65 2.33 -5.70
CA PHE A 137 -6.97 1.42 -4.77
C PHE A 137 -7.85 0.84 -3.65
N ILE A 138 -9.17 0.85 -3.82
CA ILE A 138 -10.11 0.17 -2.93
C ILE A 138 -10.60 -1.10 -3.60
N HIS A 139 -10.57 -2.23 -2.90
CA HIS A 139 -11.06 -3.49 -3.42
C HIS A 139 -12.51 -3.35 -3.92
N GLN A 140 -12.84 -4.03 -5.03
CA GLN A 140 -14.14 -3.95 -5.73
C GLN A 140 -14.57 -2.59 -6.30
N ARG A 141 -13.75 -1.54 -6.22
CA ARG A 141 -14.03 -0.26 -6.88
C ARG A 141 -13.19 -0.09 -8.14
N ASN A 142 -13.77 0.51 -9.18
CA ASN A 142 -13.12 0.76 -10.46
C ASN A 142 -13.23 2.24 -10.86
N SER A 143 -12.21 2.74 -11.56
CA SER A 143 -12.25 4.03 -12.24
C SER A 143 -13.50 4.25 -13.12
N THR A 144 -14.07 3.19 -13.69
CA THR A 144 -15.32 3.25 -14.46
C THR A 144 -16.54 3.65 -13.63
N ASP A 145 -16.53 3.38 -12.32
CA ASP A 145 -17.64 3.72 -11.42
C ASP A 145 -17.80 5.24 -11.34
N ASN A 146 -16.68 5.98 -11.34
CA ASN A 146 -16.69 7.44 -11.38
C ASN A 146 -17.25 7.97 -12.72
N ILE A 147 -16.92 7.32 -13.84
CA ILE A 147 -17.48 7.69 -15.15
C ILE A 147 -18.99 7.47 -15.14
N ARG A 148 -19.46 6.33 -14.62
CA ARG A 148 -20.89 6.03 -14.56
C ARG A 148 -21.63 7.03 -13.67
N ARG A 149 -21.12 7.29 -12.46
CA ARG A 149 -21.70 8.27 -11.52
C ARG A 149 -21.79 9.67 -12.14
N PHE A 150 -20.74 10.10 -12.86
CA PHE A 150 -20.77 11.38 -13.57
C PHE A 150 -21.90 11.45 -14.61
N ILE A 151 -22.07 10.40 -15.41
CA ILE A 151 -23.15 10.32 -16.41
C ILE A 151 -24.52 10.36 -15.73
N ASP A 152 -24.70 9.62 -14.64
CA ASP A 152 -25.96 9.58 -13.88
C ASP A 152 -26.35 10.96 -13.33
N ILE A 153 -25.38 11.70 -12.78
CA ILE A 153 -25.60 13.07 -12.30
C ILE A 153 -26.01 13.98 -13.46
N MET A 154 -25.32 13.91 -14.60
CA MET A 154 -25.64 14.73 -15.79
C MET A 154 -27.07 14.45 -16.30
N TRP A 155 -27.48 13.18 -16.33
CA TRP A 155 -28.83 12.78 -16.77
C TRP A 155 -29.90 13.26 -15.80
N HIS A 156 -29.66 13.15 -14.49
CA HIS A 156 -30.60 13.61 -13.47
C HIS A 156 -30.84 15.12 -13.57
N VAL A 157 -29.75 15.91 -13.67
CA VAL A 157 -29.84 17.38 -13.82
C VAL A 157 -30.58 17.79 -15.09
N GLN A 158 -30.45 17.03 -16.19
CA GLN A 158 -31.16 17.28 -17.44
C GLN A 158 -32.64 16.89 -17.40
N SER A 159 -33.01 15.91 -16.57
CA SER A 159 -34.39 15.40 -16.47
C SER A 159 -35.26 16.19 -15.51
N ASP A 160 -34.62 16.92 -14.58
CA ASP A 160 -35.28 17.82 -13.60
C ASP A 160 -35.45 19.27 -14.12
N GLN A 161 -35.13 19.51 -15.40
CA GLN A 161 -35.45 20.75 -16.14
C GLN A 161 -36.63 20.55 -17.08
#